data_AF-A0A3D1J6Q0-F1
#
_entry.id   AF-A0A3D1J6Q0-F1
#
_cell.length_a   1.000
_cell.length_b   1.000
_cell.length_c   1.000
_cell.angle_alpha   90.00
_cell.angle_beta   90.00
_cell.angle_gamma   90.00
#
_symmetry.space_group_name_H-M   'P 1'
#
loop_
_entity.id
_entity.type
_entity.pdbx_description
1 polymer ?
#
loop_
_entity_poly.entity_id
_entity_poly.type
_entity_poly.pdbx_seq_one_letter_code
_entity_poly.pdbx_strand_id
1 'polypeptide(L)'
;LKGADSYDYVTITSFALTIVFLILYLLCISFGQVGLLTQKRVSLLMLVFVCGEMAVNTSGMLRGILDDWNYASRSLYTEPYDDIRTLVTQANEANDTFFRLENLDPVSSNDSINYGYSGVSMFSSIRNRNSSSYLDQLGFRSRGTNLNIRYLNNTLLMDAFTGIKYNISKQNLTKYGFERVGESGAYKLYENKNALPLAFLADPTIKDIEQPANDNLTSQTNLINGLANANYTYFSFQPITVIHTENTDISDDGMYTKLTEQTFNEAKEVIWQVEVPAHTQAYLSLYPANFGELDSSSATVTVNGIKRETQISINGQYYDLGTFDEATTVQFTASFYGTDEISFQNPQVVTLDNQAYQSAINAIQERGVEMTVGKRSAEAEITTDTEQQLVTTIPYDKGWSATLDGESVPITAFQDGFISMTIPSGTHQLKLTYLPQGFLPGVCLFFVCIALFILFLWLYPKYLSRRAQALEIDDSEK
;
A
#
# COMPACT_ATOMS: atom_id res chain seq x y z
N LEU A 1 -6.80 0.48 -26.66
CA LEU A 1 -5.74 -0.35 -27.29
C LEU A 1 -5.15 0.48 -28.43
N LYS A 2 -3.88 0.87 -28.35
CA LYS A 2 -3.23 1.66 -29.41
C LYS A 2 -3.18 0.85 -30.71
N GLY A 3 -3.30 1.51 -31.87
CA GLY A 3 -3.46 0.89 -33.19
C GLY A 3 -2.22 0.12 -33.68
N ALA A 4 -2.36 -0.61 -34.80
CA ALA A 4 -1.33 -1.49 -35.35
C ALA A 4 0.00 -0.81 -35.71
N ASP A 5 0.02 0.52 -35.84
CA ASP A 5 1.22 1.32 -36.13
C ASP A 5 1.95 1.82 -34.86
N SER A 6 1.53 1.38 -33.67
CA SER A 6 1.99 1.94 -32.38
C SER A 6 3.08 1.15 -31.66
N TYR A 7 3.73 0.20 -32.33
CA TYR A 7 4.85 -0.55 -31.75
C TYR A 7 6.16 0.24 -31.87
N ASP A 8 6.18 1.45 -31.31
CA ASP A 8 7.34 2.35 -31.30
C ASP A 8 8.60 1.71 -30.66
N TYR A 9 8.42 0.66 -29.86
CA TYR A 9 9.48 -0.08 -29.21
C TYR A 9 10.16 -1.15 -30.09
N VAL A 10 9.56 -1.58 -31.21
CA VAL A 10 10.19 -2.51 -32.17
C VAL A 10 10.88 -1.70 -33.26
N THR A 11 12.06 -1.17 -32.92
CA THR A 11 12.84 -0.42 -33.90
C THR A 11 13.37 -1.32 -35.02
N ILE A 12 13.56 -0.75 -36.22
CA ILE A 12 14.22 -1.44 -37.34
C ILE A 12 15.60 -1.96 -36.90
N THR A 13 16.29 -1.24 -36.01
CA THR A 13 17.56 -1.66 -35.42
C THR A 13 17.42 -2.94 -34.61
N SER A 14 16.42 -3.05 -33.73
CA SER A 14 16.16 -4.26 -32.94
C SER A 14 15.82 -5.47 -33.83
N PHE A 15 15.06 -5.23 -34.90
CA PHE A 15 14.76 -6.27 -35.89
C PHE A 15 16.01 -6.73 -36.64
N ALA A 16 16.82 -5.80 -37.13
CA ALA A 16 18.06 -6.10 -37.84
C ALA A 16 19.06 -6.87 -36.95
N LEU A 17 19.20 -6.48 -35.68
CA LEU A 17 20.05 -7.19 -34.71
C LEU A 17 19.60 -8.65 -34.50
N THR A 18 18.29 -8.88 -34.38
CA THR A 18 17.72 -10.24 -34.28
C THR A 18 18.08 -11.08 -35.50
N ILE A 19 17.95 -10.53 -36.71
CA ILE A 19 18.29 -11.24 -37.96
C ILE A 19 19.79 -11.55 -38.02
N VAL A 20 20.65 -10.61 -37.60
CA VAL A 20 22.10 -10.82 -37.55
C VAL A 20 22.46 -11.98 -36.61
N PHE A 21 21.94 -12.00 -35.37
CA PHE A 21 22.21 -13.11 -34.45
C PHE A 21 21.66 -14.44 -34.95
N LEU A 22 20.46 -14.46 -35.55
CA LEU A 22 19.92 -15.65 -36.19
C LEU A 22 20.85 -16.20 -37.27
N ILE A 23 21.36 -15.33 -38.15
CA ILE A 23 22.31 -15.73 -39.20
C ILE A 23 23.59 -16.29 -38.57
N LEU A 24 24.13 -15.66 -37.51
CA LEU A 24 25.32 -16.14 -36.80
C LEU A 24 25.09 -17.54 -36.20
N TYR A 25 23.92 -17.79 -35.60
CA TYR A 25 23.57 -19.10 -35.06
C TYR A 25 23.45 -20.16 -36.16
N LEU A 26 22.74 -19.84 -37.24
CA LEU A 26 22.58 -20.74 -38.37
C LEU A 26 23.93 -21.10 -38.99
N LEU A 27 24.80 -20.12 -39.22
CA LEU A 27 26.14 -20.35 -39.75
C LEU A 27 26.99 -21.22 -38.81
N CYS A 28 26.97 -20.95 -37.51
CA CYS A 28 27.72 -21.72 -36.52
C CYS A 28 27.28 -23.18 -36.47
N ILE A 29 25.97 -23.43 -36.49
CA ILE A 29 25.38 -24.77 -36.47
C ILE A 29 25.67 -25.48 -37.79
N SER A 30 25.42 -24.83 -38.93
CA SER A 30 25.66 -25.40 -40.25
C SER A 30 27.12 -25.78 -40.46
N PHE A 31 28.08 -24.91 -40.09
CA PHE A 31 29.51 -25.21 -40.17
C PHE A 31 29.94 -26.32 -39.21
N GLY A 32 29.27 -26.47 -38.08
CA GLY A 32 29.43 -27.64 -37.21
C GLY A 32 28.96 -28.94 -37.88
N GLN A 33 27.78 -28.91 -38.52
CA GLN A 33 27.20 -30.09 -39.17
C GLN A 33 27.98 -30.54 -40.41
N VAL A 34 28.52 -29.61 -41.21
CA VAL A 34 29.33 -29.95 -42.39
C VAL A 34 30.80 -30.25 -42.05
N GLY A 35 31.17 -30.29 -40.78
CA GLY A 35 32.51 -30.64 -40.32
C GLY A 35 33.58 -29.55 -40.47
N LEU A 36 33.20 -28.33 -40.86
CA LEU A 36 34.12 -27.18 -40.98
C LEU A 36 34.56 -26.65 -39.60
N LEU A 37 33.76 -26.87 -38.56
CA LEU A 37 34.08 -26.53 -37.17
C LEU A 37 34.03 -27.77 -36.28
N THR A 38 35.00 -27.90 -35.37
CA THR A 38 34.95 -28.93 -34.33
C THR A 38 33.86 -28.62 -33.31
N GLN A 39 33.31 -29.64 -32.66
CA GLN A 39 32.28 -29.47 -31.63
C GLN A 39 32.69 -28.47 -30.53
N LYS A 40 33.96 -28.50 -30.10
CA LYS A 40 34.49 -27.52 -29.12
C LYS A 40 34.42 -26.08 -29.63
N ARG A 41 34.73 -25.85 -30.91
CA ARG A 41 34.66 -24.50 -31.52
C ARG A 41 33.22 -24.03 -31.70
N VAL A 42 32.31 -24.93 -32.12
CA VAL A 42 30.88 -24.64 -32.19
C VAL A 42 30.35 -24.26 -30.82
N SER A 43 30.65 -25.04 -29.78
CA SER A 43 30.23 -24.72 -28.40
C SER A 43 30.78 -23.36 -27.93
N LEU A 44 32.04 -23.05 -28.22
CA LEU A 44 32.64 -21.77 -27.86
C LEU A 44 32.01 -20.59 -28.61
N LEU A 45 31.79 -20.72 -29.92
CA LEU A 45 31.17 -19.67 -30.73
C LEU A 45 29.71 -19.45 -30.36
N MET A 46 28.96 -20.53 -30.10
CA MET A 46 27.59 -20.43 -29.56
C MET A 46 27.57 -19.70 -28.23
N LEU A 47 28.48 -20.01 -27.32
CA LEU A 47 28.60 -19.29 -26.06
C LEU A 47 28.87 -17.79 -26.28
N VAL A 48 29.80 -17.45 -27.18
CA VAL A 48 30.12 -16.05 -27.50
C VAL A 48 28.91 -15.33 -28.09
N PHE A 49 28.20 -15.95 -29.03
CA PHE A 49 27.02 -15.35 -29.67
C PHE A 49 25.87 -15.17 -28.69
N VAL A 50 25.57 -16.18 -27.87
CA VAL A 50 24.53 -16.07 -26.83
C VAL A 50 24.89 -14.99 -25.81
N CYS A 51 26.12 -14.97 -25.29
CA CYS A 51 26.55 -13.92 -24.37
C CYS A 51 26.53 -12.53 -25.01
N GLY A 52 26.93 -12.41 -26.28
CA GLY A 52 26.90 -11.16 -27.04
C GLY A 52 25.48 -10.66 -27.27
N GLU A 53 24.57 -11.55 -27.68
CA GLU A 53 23.15 -11.23 -27.86
C GLU A 53 22.53 -10.80 -26.54
N MET A 54 22.77 -11.55 -25.46
CA MET A 54 22.30 -11.19 -24.12
C MET A 54 22.83 -9.82 -23.69
N ALA A 55 24.10 -9.52 -23.92
CA ALA A 55 24.69 -8.23 -23.55
C ALA A 55 24.09 -7.05 -24.35
N VAL A 56 23.92 -7.21 -25.67
CA VAL A 56 23.32 -6.19 -26.53
C VAL A 56 21.87 -5.95 -26.14
N ASN A 57 21.07 -7.01 -25.97
CA ASN A 57 19.67 -6.89 -25.54
C ASN A 57 19.55 -6.26 -24.15
N THR A 58 20.39 -6.69 -23.19
CA THR A 58 20.41 -6.12 -21.83
C THR A 58 20.77 -4.64 -21.87
N SER A 59 21.78 -4.24 -22.64
CA SER A 59 22.15 -2.83 -22.79
C SER A 59 21.03 -2.01 -23.44
N GLY A 60 20.33 -2.55 -24.44
CA GLY A 60 19.19 -1.90 -25.07
C GLY A 60 18.04 -1.70 -24.08
N MET A 61 17.69 -2.74 -23.33
CA MET A 61 16.66 -2.67 -22.28
C MET A 61 17.01 -1.66 -21.19
N LEU A 62 18.25 -1.66 -20.68
CA LEU A 62 18.66 -0.72 -19.64
C LEU A 62 18.59 0.74 -20.12
N ARG A 63 19.03 1.03 -21.35
CA ARG A 63 18.91 2.38 -21.91
C ARG A 63 17.46 2.77 -22.17
N GLY A 64 16.64 1.86 -22.71
CA GLY A 64 15.22 2.12 -22.91
C GLY A 64 14.48 2.41 -21.60
N ILE A 65 14.77 1.65 -20.53
CA ILE A 65 14.20 1.93 -19.20
C ILE A 65 14.69 3.28 -18.67
N LEU A 66 15.97 3.62 -18.85
CA LEU A 66 16.50 4.93 -18.46
C LEU A 66 15.81 6.08 -19.20
N ASP A 67 15.57 5.93 -20.50
CA ASP A 67 14.94 6.96 -21.33
C ASP A 67 13.45 7.13 -20.97
N ASP A 68 12.74 6.03 -20.70
CA ASP A 68 11.30 6.06 -20.42
C ASP A 68 10.96 6.39 -18.94
N TRP A 69 11.71 5.85 -17.97
CA TRP A 69 11.36 5.90 -16.53
C TRP A 69 12.43 6.58 -15.66
N ASN A 70 13.63 6.77 -16.21
CA ASN A 70 14.83 7.20 -15.47
C ASN A 70 15.20 6.23 -14.32
N TYR A 71 16.39 6.41 -13.74
CA TYR A 71 16.80 5.69 -12.55
C TYR A 71 16.87 6.64 -11.36
N ALA A 72 16.17 6.28 -10.28
CA ALA A 72 16.34 6.96 -9.01
C ALA A 72 17.81 6.89 -8.56
N SER A 73 18.36 8.00 -8.08
CA SER A 73 19.71 8.03 -7.55
C SER A 73 19.81 7.13 -6.31
N ARG A 74 20.96 6.48 -6.13
CA ARG A 74 21.21 5.72 -4.89
C ARG A 74 21.08 6.61 -3.65
N SER A 75 21.46 7.88 -3.74
CA SER A 75 21.38 8.84 -2.64
C SER A 75 19.97 9.04 -2.12
N LEU A 76 18.95 9.02 -2.99
CA LEU A 76 17.54 9.10 -2.60
C LEU A 76 17.18 8.05 -1.55
N TYR A 77 17.78 6.86 -1.62
CA TYR A 77 17.53 5.77 -0.68
C TYR A 77 18.47 5.78 0.52
N THR A 78 19.73 6.19 0.34
CA THR A 78 20.74 6.06 1.40
C THR A 78 20.86 7.26 2.32
N GLU A 79 20.63 8.48 1.82
CA GLU A 79 20.70 9.69 2.65
C GLU A 79 19.68 9.69 3.79
N PRO A 80 18.38 9.41 3.57
CA PRO A 80 17.41 9.41 4.66
C PRO A 80 17.45 8.13 5.51
N TYR A 81 18.26 7.11 5.14
CA TYR A 81 18.13 5.77 5.70
C TYR A 81 18.42 5.73 7.21
N ASP A 82 19.56 6.28 7.61
CA ASP A 82 20.02 6.22 9.00
C ASP A 82 19.09 7.02 9.93
N ASP A 83 18.59 8.17 9.48
CA ASP A 83 17.68 9.01 10.24
C ASP A 83 16.32 8.32 10.46
N ILE A 84 15.70 7.83 9.38
CA ILE A 84 14.41 7.13 9.48
C ILE A 84 14.57 5.85 10.33
N ARG A 85 15.65 5.09 10.10
CA ARG A 85 15.91 3.85 10.84
C ARG A 85 16.11 4.11 12.33
N THR A 86 16.78 5.21 12.70
CA THR A 86 16.95 5.62 14.10
C THR A 86 15.61 5.88 14.77
N LEU A 87 14.71 6.63 14.12
CA LEU A 87 13.38 6.91 14.66
C LEU A 87 12.49 5.66 14.73
N VAL A 88 12.61 4.75 13.75
CA VAL A 88 11.91 3.45 13.79
C VAL A 88 12.41 2.58 14.94
N THR A 89 13.73 2.53 15.17
CA THR A 89 14.28 1.82 16.34
C THR A 89 13.78 2.44 17.64
N GLN A 90 13.79 3.77 17.78
CA GLN A 90 13.24 4.47 18.94
C GLN A 90 11.77 4.09 19.20
N ALA A 91 10.94 4.09 18.15
CA ALA A 91 9.53 3.70 18.27
C ALA A 91 9.37 2.23 18.69
N ASN A 92 10.16 1.32 18.12
CA ASN A 92 10.13 -0.10 18.49
C ASN A 92 10.56 -0.35 19.95
N GLU A 93 11.60 0.33 20.42
CA GLU A 93 12.10 0.19 21.80
C GLU A 93 11.16 0.79 22.85
N ALA A 94 10.32 1.75 22.45
CA ALA A 94 9.33 2.38 23.33
C ALA A 94 8.03 1.57 23.50
N ASN A 95 7.89 0.41 22.82
CA ASN A 95 6.63 -0.34 22.76
C ASN A 95 6.84 -1.84 22.89
N ASP A 96 6.15 -2.45 23.86
CA ASP A 96 6.13 -3.90 24.05
C ASP A 96 5.01 -4.60 23.26
N THR A 97 3.97 -3.85 22.87
CA THR A 97 2.80 -4.34 22.13
C THR A 97 2.81 -3.87 20.68
N PHE A 98 1.99 -4.50 19.83
CA PHE A 98 1.92 -4.14 18.42
C PHE A 98 1.43 -2.70 18.22
N PHE A 99 2.11 -1.97 17.34
CA PHE A 99 1.72 -0.63 16.89
C PHE A 99 1.99 -0.45 15.40
N ARG A 100 1.42 0.59 14.79
CA ARG A 100 1.77 1.02 13.44
C ARG A 100 2.45 2.39 13.41
N LEU A 101 3.30 2.56 12.41
CA LEU A 101 4.04 3.78 12.13
C LEU A 101 3.85 4.11 10.65
N GLU A 102 3.81 5.40 10.30
CA GLU A 102 3.83 5.85 8.91
C GLU A 102 4.83 7.00 8.72
N ASN A 103 5.41 7.06 7.52
CA ASN A 103 6.31 8.14 7.11
C ASN A 103 5.55 9.09 6.19
N LEU A 104 5.37 10.35 6.64
CA LEU A 104 4.71 11.40 5.86
C LEU A 104 5.56 11.95 4.72
N ASP A 105 6.85 11.59 4.71
CA ASP A 105 7.83 11.98 3.71
C ASP A 105 8.50 10.70 3.14
N PRO A 106 7.71 9.81 2.50
CA PRO A 106 8.16 8.46 2.14
C PRO A 106 9.20 8.48 1.02
N VAL A 107 10.17 7.57 1.10
CA VAL A 107 11.16 7.34 0.03
C VAL A 107 10.55 6.46 -1.07
N SER A 108 9.70 5.52 -0.67
CA SER A 108 9.05 4.56 -1.55
C SER A 108 7.64 4.22 -1.07
N SER A 109 6.91 3.49 -1.91
CA SER A 109 5.60 2.93 -1.54
C SER A 109 5.65 1.89 -0.42
N ASN A 110 6.84 1.36 -0.11
CA ASN A 110 7.06 0.17 0.72
C ASN A 110 8.07 0.45 1.84
N ASP A 111 8.10 1.68 2.35
CA ASP A 111 9.01 2.09 3.43
C ASP A 111 8.88 1.21 4.67
N SER A 112 7.70 0.71 4.98
CA SER A 112 7.45 -0.26 6.07
C SER A 112 8.36 -1.50 5.98
N ILE A 113 8.50 -2.08 4.78
CA ILE A 113 9.38 -3.24 4.53
C ILE A 113 10.85 -2.80 4.55
N ASN A 114 11.18 -1.64 3.98
CA ASN A 114 12.55 -1.14 3.90
C ASN A 114 13.15 -0.82 5.27
N TYR A 115 12.36 -0.20 6.14
CA TYR A 115 12.77 0.27 7.46
C TYR A 115 12.36 -0.66 8.60
N GLY A 116 11.53 -1.67 8.35
CA GLY A 116 11.16 -2.70 9.32
C GLY A 116 10.15 -2.22 10.36
N TYR A 117 9.11 -1.51 9.93
CA TYR A 117 7.96 -1.13 10.78
C TYR A 117 6.64 -1.62 10.16
N SER A 118 5.58 -1.68 10.96
CA SER A 118 4.23 -2.02 10.47
C SER A 118 3.51 -0.76 10.00
N GLY A 119 3.13 -0.69 8.73
CA GLY A 119 2.38 0.43 8.14
C GLY A 119 1.13 0.00 7.39
N VAL A 120 0.31 0.97 7.02
CA VAL A 120 -0.81 0.86 6.07
C VAL A 120 -0.30 0.88 4.63
N SER A 121 0.58 1.83 4.31
CA SER A 121 1.12 2.10 2.96
C SER A 121 1.86 0.89 2.41
N MET A 122 1.48 0.47 1.19
CA MET A 122 2.18 -0.58 0.45
C MET A 122 1.75 -0.61 -1.01
N PHE A 123 2.66 -1.09 -1.84
CA PHE A 123 2.38 -1.61 -3.17
C PHE A 123 2.85 -3.07 -3.28
N SER A 124 1.93 -3.99 -3.56
CA SER A 124 2.27 -5.41 -3.77
C SER A 124 1.20 -6.17 -4.54
N SER A 125 1.60 -6.89 -5.58
CA SER A 125 0.72 -7.74 -6.41
C SER A 125 0.10 -8.94 -5.69
N ILE A 126 0.67 -9.33 -4.53
CA ILE A 126 0.24 -10.48 -3.72
C ILE A 126 -0.46 -10.07 -2.41
N ARG A 127 -0.79 -8.79 -2.25
CA ARG A 127 -1.49 -8.25 -1.07
C ARG A 127 -2.92 -8.78 -0.98
N ASN A 128 -3.43 -8.86 0.26
CA ASN A 128 -4.85 -9.06 0.53
C ASN A 128 -5.66 -7.84 0.07
N ARG A 129 -6.45 -8.02 -0.99
CA ARG A 129 -7.21 -6.95 -1.64
C ARG A 129 -8.47 -6.53 -0.86
N ASN A 130 -9.03 -7.42 -0.05
CA ASN A 130 -10.28 -7.16 0.65
C ASN A 130 -10.09 -6.09 1.74
N SER A 131 -9.03 -6.24 2.55
CA SER A 131 -8.69 -5.21 3.56
C SER A 131 -8.43 -3.84 2.92
N SER A 132 -7.75 -3.80 1.78
CA SER A 132 -7.48 -2.53 1.08
C SER A 132 -8.74 -1.95 0.44
N SER A 133 -9.67 -2.79 -0.02
CA SER A 133 -10.98 -2.36 -0.52
C SER A 133 -11.84 -1.74 0.58
N TYR A 134 -11.84 -2.30 1.79
CA TYR A 134 -12.58 -1.71 2.91
C TYR A 134 -11.93 -0.41 3.38
N LEU A 135 -10.59 -0.33 3.42
CA LEU A 135 -9.90 0.92 3.69
C LEU A 135 -10.16 1.99 2.61
N ASP A 136 -10.28 1.62 1.33
CA ASP A 136 -10.69 2.55 0.25
C ASP A 136 -12.08 3.14 0.52
N GLN A 137 -13.03 2.30 0.93
CA GLN A 137 -14.37 2.73 1.34
C GLN A 137 -14.34 3.66 2.56
N LEU A 138 -13.40 3.45 3.47
CA LEU A 138 -13.15 4.32 4.63
C LEU A 138 -12.35 5.60 4.28
N GLY A 139 -12.05 5.87 3.02
CA GLY A 139 -11.43 7.13 2.58
C GLY A 139 -9.92 7.10 2.40
N PHE A 140 -9.26 5.96 2.64
CA PHE A 140 -7.95 5.72 2.04
C PHE A 140 -8.09 5.62 0.51
N ARG A 141 -6.98 5.63 -0.23
CA ARG A 141 -7.02 5.49 -1.69
C ARG A 141 -6.36 4.18 -2.11
N SER A 142 -7.17 3.27 -2.63
CA SER A 142 -6.76 1.95 -3.14
C SER A 142 -7.60 1.54 -4.35
N ARG A 143 -7.43 2.28 -5.46
CA ARG A 143 -8.26 2.12 -6.65
C ARG A 143 -7.97 0.85 -7.45
N GLY A 144 -8.95 0.43 -8.25
CA GLY A 144 -8.79 -0.61 -9.26
C GLY A 144 -8.58 -2.00 -8.66
N THR A 145 -7.40 -2.57 -8.81
CA THR A 145 -7.07 -3.92 -8.33
C THR A 145 -6.71 -4.00 -6.85
N ASN A 146 -6.79 -2.88 -6.11
CA ASN A 146 -6.46 -2.80 -4.69
C ASN A 146 -5.03 -3.28 -4.36
N LEU A 147 -4.08 -3.06 -5.29
CA LEU A 147 -2.67 -3.45 -5.13
C LEU A 147 -1.82 -2.34 -4.50
N ASN A 148 -2.34 -1.13 -4.47
CA ASN A 148 -1.70 0.07 -3.97
C ASN A 148 -2.61 0.70 -2.90
N ILE A 149 -2.05 1.02 -1.75
CA ILE A 149 -2.69 1.88 -0.77
C ILE A 149 -1.67 2.88 -0.23
N ARG A 150 -2.13 4.09 0.07
CA ARG A 150 -1.35 5.15 0.71
C ARG A 150 -2.02 5.63 1.98
N TYR A 151 -1.20 5.89 2.99
CA TYR A 151 -1.63 6.44 4.27
C TYR A 151 -2.03 7.93 4.19
N LEU A 152 -1.33 8.71 3.38
CA LEU A 152 -1.46 10.17 3.34
C LEU A 152 -2.88 10.64 2.99
N ASN A 153 -3.19 11.84 3.50
CA ASN A 153 -4.44 12.57 3.29
C ASN A 153 -5.69 11.85 3.80
N ASN A 154 -5.63 11.37 5.05
CA ASN A 154 -6.73 10.73 5.74
C ASN A 154 -7.08 11.46 7.06
N THR A 155 -8.15 11.02 7.73
CA THR A 155 -8.69 11.66 8.94
C THR A 155 -8.10 11.07 10.22
N LEU A 156 -8.20 11.83 11.32
CA LEU A 156 -7.85 11.37 12.67
C LEU A 156 -8.63 10.13 13.13
N LEU A 157 -9.88 9.95 12.68
CA LEU A 157 -10.65 8.72 12.96
C LEU A 157 -9.93 7.49 12.39
N MET A 158 -9.39 7.61 11.18
CA MET A 158 -8.70 6.51 10.52
C MET A 158 -7.27 6.31 11.01
N ASP A 159 -6.59 7.38 11.42
CA ASP A 159 -5.34 7.29 12.18
C ASP A 159 -5.53 6.43 13.44
N ALA A 160 -6.60 6.70 14.20
CA ALA A 160 -6.95 5.95 15.40
C ALA A 160 -7.34 4.50 15.08
N PHE A 161 -8.32 4.28 14.19
CA PHE A 161 -8.81 2.95 13.83
C PHE A 161 -7.71 2.02 13.33
N THR A 162 -6.83 2.51 12.45
CA THR A 162 -5.71 1.70 11.94
C THR A 162 -4.54 1.59 12.92
N GLY A 163 -4.63 2.18 14.12
CA GLY A 163 -3.62 2.06 15.17
C GLY A 163 -2.29 2.72 14.80
N ILE A 164 -2.33 3.82 14.05
CA ILE A 164 -1.14 4.62 13.75
C ILE A 164 -0.71 5.33 15.02
N LYS A 165 0.26 4.73 15.71
CA LYS A 165 0.85 5.27 16.94
C LYS A 165 1.94 6.29 16.65
N TYR A 166 2.61 6.20 15.49
CA TYR A 166 3.65 7.16 15.14
C TYR A 166 3.54 7.70 13.71
N ASN A 167 3.89 8.98 13.56
CA ASN A 167 4.18 9.61 12.27
C ASN A 167 5.63 10.10 12.26
N ILE A 168 6.39 9.71 11.26
CA ILE A 168 7.69 10.33 10.93
C ILE A 168 7.42 11.46 9.92
N SER A 169 8.03 12.62 10.13
CA SER A 169 7.93 13.71 9.16
C SER A 169 9.07 14.71 9.17
N LYS A 170 9.39 15.28 8.00
CA LYS A 170 10.29 16.43 7.87
C LYS A 170 9.69 17.73 8.40
N GLN A 171 8.42 17.97 8.10
CA GLN A 171 7.70 19.17 8.52
C GLN A 171 7.15 19.04 9.94
N ASN A 172 6.73 20.17 10.52
CA ASN A 172 5.95 20.13 11.74
C ASN A 172 4.56 19.51 11.47
N LEU A 173 4.00 18.82 12.46
CA LEU A 173 2.69 18.19 12.37
C LEU A 173 1.68 19.01 13.16
N THR A 174 0.50 19.22 12.58
CA THR A 174 -0.60 20.02 13.14
C THR A 174 -1.85 19.17 13.39
N LYS A 175 -1.66 17.87 13.58
CA LYS A 175 -2.71 16.91 13.89
C LYS A 175 -3.01 16.89 15.39
N TYR A 176 -4.27 16.96 15.76
CA TYR A 176 -4.73 16.85 17.15
C TYR A 176 -4.35 15.49 17.75
N GLY A 177 -3.81 15.51 18.97
CA GLY A 177 -3.36 14.31 19.69
C GLY A 177 -1.98 13.77 19.28
N PHE A 178 -1.27 14.45 18.38
CA PHE A 178 0.10 14.09 18.01
C PHE A 178 1.13 14.97 18.73
N GLU A 179 2.05 14.33 19.43
CA GLU A 179 3.11 15.00 20.19
C GLU A 179 4.49 14.60 19.68
N ARG A 180 5.40 15.56 19.56
CA ARG A 180 6.76 15.27 19.11
C ARG A 180 7.54 14.55 20.23
N VAL A 181 8.11 13.39 19.90
CA VAL A 181 8.87 12.54 20.85
C VAL A 181 10.30 12.24 20.40
N GLY A 182 10.69 12.60 19.18
CA GLY A 182 12.03 12.36 18.66
C GLY A 182 12.40 13.21 17.45
N GLU A 183 13.68 13.20 17.09
CA GLU A 183 14.22 13.80 15.86
C GLU A 183 15.56 13.15 15.51
N SER A 184 15.79 12.96 14.22
CA SER A 184 17.07 12.57 13.64
C SER A 184 17.22 13.26 12.28
N GLY A 185 18.29 14.03 12.11
CA GLY A 185 18.53 14.81 10.90
C GLY A 185 17.36 15.74 10.58
N ALA A 186 16.79 15.59 9.38
CA ALA A 186 15.63 16.40 8.96
C ALA A 186 14.28 15.84 9.46
N TYR A 187 14.25 14.63 10.03
CA TYR A 187 13.03 13.91 10.35
C TYR A 187 12.69 14.01 11.84
N LYS A 188 11.40 14.17 12.14
CA LYS A 188 10.83 14.25 13.48
C LYS A 188 9.86 13.09 13.69
N LEU A 189 9.85 12.53 14.89
CA LEU A 189 8.94 11.46 15.29
C LEU A 189 7.83 12.05 16.16
N TYR A 190 6.58 11.80 15.78
CA TYR A 190 5.38 12.21 16.51
C TYR A 190 4.63 10.98 16.99
N GLU A 191 4.24 10.97 18.27
CA GLU A 191 3.39 9.96 18.88
C GLU A 191 1.93 10.41 18.89
N ASN A 192 1.05 9.57 18.40
CA ASN A 192 -0.39 9.71 18.49
C ASN A 192 -0.91 9.08 19.79
N LYS A 193 -1.45 9.90 20.70
CA LYS A 193 -2.04 9.41 21.96
C LYS A 193 -3.38 8.67 21.76
N ASN A 194 -3.97 8.80 20.58
CA ASN A 194 -5.30 8.29 20.24
C ASN A 194 -5.25 7.04 19.34
N ALA A 195 -4.09 6.38 19.23
CA ALA A 195 -3.98 5.13 18.49
C ALA A 195 -4.76 4.00 19.19
N LEU A 196 -5.60 3.29 18.44
CA LEU A 196 -6.30 2.10 18.94
C LEU A 196 -5.41 0.85 18.83
N PRO A 197 -5.57 -0.13 19.73
CA PRO A 197 -4.84 -1.39 19.64
C PRO A 197 -5.29 -2.22 18.42
N LEU A 198 -4.58 -3.32 18.18
CA LEU A 198 -4.80 -4.21 17.03
C LEU A 198 -6.21 -4.83 17.00
N ALA A 199 -6.86 -4.95 18.16
CA ALA A 199 -8.19 -5.47 18.32
C ALA A 199 -8.97 -4.72 19.41
N PHE A 200 -10.29 -4.77 19.35
CA PHE A 200 -11.19 -4.14 20.33
C PHE A 200 -12.53 -4.88 20.38
N LEU A 201 -13.16 -4.87 21.55
CA LEU A 201 -14.49 -5.41 21.76
C LEU A 201 -15.56 -4.37 21.42
N ALA A 202 -16.58 -4.82 20.70
CA ALA A 202 -17.73 -4.02 20.33
C ALA A 202 -19.02 -4.79 20.56
N ASP A 203 -20.14 -4.05 20.65
CA ASP A 203 -21.46 -4.65 20.70
C ASP A 203 -21.70 -5.54 19.46
N PRO A 204 -22.36 -6.71 19.59
CA PRO A 204 -22.61 -7.60 18.44
C PRO A 204 -23.31 -6.94 17.24
N THR A 205 -24.08 -5.87 17.46
CA THR A 205 -24.71 -5.07 16.39
C THR A 205 -23.71 -4.38 15.46
N ILE A 206 -22.42 -4.31 15.81
CA ILE A 206 -21.35 -3.80 14.93
C ILE A 206 -21.32 -4.51 13.57
N LYS A 207 -21.78 -5.77 13.51
CA LYS A 207 -21.83 -6.58 12.28
C LYS A 207 -22.77 -5.98 11.23
N ASP A 208 -23.77 -5.22 11.67
CA ASP A 208 -24.86 -4.71 10.84
C ASP A 208 -24.67 -3.22 10.49
N ILE A 209 -23.51 -2.62 10.80
CA ILE A 209 -23.27 -1.22 10.47
C ILE A 209 -23.29 -0.99 8.96
N GLU A 210 -23.96 0.07 8.56
CA GLU A 210 -24.03 0.48 7.17
C GLU A 210 -22.73 1.16 6.75
N GLN A 211 -22.24 0.79 5.58
CA GLN A 211 -21.07 1.38 4.93
C GLN A 211 -21.51 1.89 3.55
N PRO A 212 -21.92 3.16 3.42
CA PRO A 212 -22.29 3.74 2.14
C PRO A 212 -21.10 3.73 1.16
N ALA A 213 -21.31 3.34 -0.10
CA ALA A 213 -20.22 3.18 -1.06
C ALA A 213 -19.57 4.51 -1.50
N ASN A 214 -20.32 5.61 -1.48
CA ASN A 214 -19.90 6.92 -2.00
C ASN A 214 -19.85 8.01 -0.92
N ASP A 215 -19.90 7.64 0.36
CA ASP A 215 -19.84 8.57 1.49
C ASP A 215 -18.92 8.02 2.58
N ASN A 216 -17.61 8.25 2.39
CA ASN A 216 -16.59 7.73 3.28
C ASN A 216 -16.67 8.37 4.69
N LEU A 217 -17.14 9.61 4.84
CA LEU A 217 -17.25 10.27 6.15
C LEU A 217 -18.39 9.68 6.97
N THR A 218 -19.52 9.33 6.33
CA THR A 218 -20.58 8.56 6.99
C THR A 218 -20.12 7.16 7.33
N SER A 219 -19.41 6.49 6.43
CA SER A 219 -18.77 5.19 6.69
C SER A 219 -17.83 5.20 7.91
N GLN A 220 -16.97 6.22 8.01
CA GLN A 220 -16.10 6.44 9.17
C GLN A 220 -16.91 6.73 10.44
N THR A 221 -17.94 7.60 10.34
CA THR A 221 -18.82 7.95 11.46
C THR A 221 -19.54 6.72 12.01
N ASN A 222 -20.15 5.90 11.15
CA ASN A 222 -20.86 4.68 11.51
C ASN A 222 -19.93 3.66 12.16
N LEU A 223 -18.72 3.48 11.61
CA LEU A 223 -17.71 2.60 12.19
C LEU A 223 -17.33 3.05 13.60
N ILE A 224 -16.91 4.30 13.77
CA ILE A 224 -16.42 4.78 15.07
C ILE A 224 -17.56 4.85 16.09
N ASN A 225 -18.76 5.27 15.71
CA ASN A 225 -19.93 5.24 16.59
C ASN A 225 -20.32 3.81 17.00
N GLY A 226 -20.31 2.86 16.06
CA GLY A 226 -20.58 1.46 16.37
C GLY A 226 -19.57 0.87 17.35
N LEU A 227 -18.28 1.15 17.14
CA LEU A 227 -17.21 0.70 18.04
C LEU A 227 -17.33 1.36 19.41
N ALA A 228 -17.55 2.67 19.44
CA ALA A 228 -17.71 3.46 20.66
C ALA A 228 -19.03 3.16 21.39
N ASN A 229 -20.00 2.49 20.75
CA ASN A 229 -21.38 2.38 21.21
C ASN A 229 -21.98 3.76 21.54
N ALA A 230 -21.81 4.70 20.61
CA ALA A 230 -22.19 6.10 20.74
C ALA A 230 -22.90 6.60 19.47
N ASN A 231 -23.34 7.85 19.49
CA ASN A 231 -23.97 8.50 18.33
C ASN A 231 -23.51 9.95 18.22
N TYR A 232 -22.19 10.14 18.06
CA TYR A 232 -21.61 11.47 17.90
C TYR A 232 -21.67 11.92 16.43
N THR A 233 -21.70 13.24 16.25
CA THR A 233 -21.45 13.89 14.96
C THR A 233 -20.00 14.36 14.94
N TYR A 234 -19.17 13.76 14.08
CA TYR A 234 -17.74 14.12 14.02
C TYR A 234 -17.47 15.23 13.01
N PHE A 235 -18.10 15.17 11.84
CA PHE A 235 -17.74 16.01 10.71
C PHE A 235 -18.72 17.15 10.47
N SER A 236 -18.21 18.30 10.05
CA SER A 236 -18.97 19.43 9.54
C SER A 236 -18.25 20.04 8.34
N PHE A 237 -19.01 20.65 7.43
CA PHE A 237 -18.46 21.27 6.22
C PHE A 237 -18.43 22.78 6.39
N GLN A 238 -17.27 23.37 6.11
CA GLN A 238 -17.06 24.81 6.13
C GLN A 238 -16.92 25.32 4.68
N PRO A 239 -17.67 26.36 4.30
CA PRO A 239 -17.52 26.97 2.99
C PRO A 239 -16.14 27.65 2.89
N ILE A 240 -15.52 27.52 1.72
CA ILE A 240 -14.27 28.19 1.41
C ILE A 240 -14.51 29.35 0.45
N THR A 241 -13.64 30.36 0.53
CA THR A 241 -13.66 31.53 -0.37
C THR A 241 -12.34 31.62 -1.10
N VAL A 242 -12.38 31.88 -2.41
CA VAL A 242 -11.18 32.16 -3.20
C VAL A 242 -10.76 33.60 -2.93
N ILE A 243 -9.54 33.79 -2.43
CA ILE A 243 -8.95 35.11 -2.19
C ILE A 243 -8.13 35.55 -3.41
N HIS A 244 -7.39 34.63 -4.00
CA HIS A 244 -6.51 34.90 -5.11
C HIS A 244 -6.26 33.63 -5.94
N THR A 245 -5.94 33.81 -7.21
CA THR A 245 -5.52 32.75 -8.11
C THR A 245 -4.29 33.19 -8.89
N GLU A 246 -3.39 32.26 -9.16
CA GLU A 246 -2.23 32.45 -10.01
C GLU A 246 -2.19 31.33 -11.06
N ASN A 247 -1.95 31.71 -12.31
CA ASN A 247 -1.88 30.80 -13.45
C ASN A 247 -3.11 29.88 -13.63
N THR A 248 -4.30 30.30 -13.18
CA THR A 248 -5.50 29.48 -13.34
C THR A 248 -6.80 30.28 -13.51
N ASP A 249 -7.63 29.81 -14.44
CA ASP A 249 -9.03 30.18 -14.53
C ASP A 249 -9.88 29.14 -13.78
N ILE A 250 -10.80 29.63 -12.95
CA ILE A 250 -11.73 28.78 -12.19
C ILE A 250 -13.12 28.87 -12.83
N SER A 251 -13.70 27.73 -13.17
CA SER A 251 -15.11 27.62 -13.54
C SER A 251 -15.82 26.65 -12.60
N ASP A 252 -17.00 27.04 -12.12
CA ASP A 252 -17.82 26.24 -11.20
C ASP A 252 -19.23 26.09 -11.78
N ASP A 253 -19.71 24.85 -11.88
CA ASP A 253 -21.07 24.53 -12.38
C ASP A 253 -22.05 24.13 -11.26
N GLY A 254 -21.64 24.26 -10.01
CA GLY A 254 -22.36 23.87 -8.79
C GLY A 254 -22.04 22.46 -8.31
N MET A 255 -21.60 21.56 -9.19
CA MET A 255 -21.20 20.19 -8.85
C MET A 255 -19.68 20.02 -8.89
N TYR A 256 -19.04 20.64 -9.88
CA TYR A 256 -17.61 20.55 -10.11
C TYR A 256 -16.97 21.93 -10.16
N THR A 257 -15.82 22.04 -9.52
CA THR A 257 -14.91 23.17 -9.68
C THR A 257 -13.76 22.72 -10.57
N LYS A 258 -13.61 23.40 -11.69
CA LYS A 258 -12.61 23.13 -12.72
C LYS A 258 -11.56 24.24 -12.72
N LEU A 259 -10.30 23.82 -12.75
CA LEU A 259 -9.11 24.66 -12.77
C LEU A 259 -8.37 24.41 -14.09
N THR A 260 -8.27 25.45 -14.92
CA THR A 260 -7.56 25.38 -16.21
C THR A 260 -6.31 26.27 -16.15
N GLU A 261 -5.17 25.76 -16.63
CA GLU A 261 -3.92 26.51 -16.64
C GLU A 261 -3.94 27.63 -17.69
N GLN A 262 -3.29 28.76 -17.38
CA GLN A 262 -3.16 29.88 -18.34
C GLN A 262 -1.84 29.82 -19.09
N THR A 263 -0.78 29.40 -18.39
CA THR A 263 0.59 29.21 -18.87
C THR A 263 0.94 27.74 -18.78
N PHE A 264 1.46 27.21 -19.88
CA PHE A 264 1.78 25.80 -20.03
C PHE A 264 2.84 25.35 -19.02
N ASN A 265 2.57 24.23 -18.34
CA ASN A 265 3.53 23.54 -17.47
C ASN A 265 4.03 24.40 -16.29
N GLU A 266 3.18 25.31 -15.83
CA GLU A 266 3.32 26.02 -14.56
C GLU A 266 2.20 25.56 -13.61
N ALA A 267 2.43 25.63 -12.30
CA ALA A 267 1.41 25.20 -11.33
C ALA A 267 0.18 26.12 -11.39
N LYS A 268 -1.02 25.53 -11.26
CA LYS A 268 -2.26 26.28 -11.01
C LYS A 268 -2.37 26.52 -9.53
N GLU A 269 -2.37 27.77 -9.08
CA GLU A 269 -2.45 28.09 -7.65
C GLU A 269 -3.76 28.75 -7.29
N VAL A 270 -4.36 28.27 -6.19
CA VAL A 270 -5.55 28.86 -5.61
C VAL A 270 -5.28 29.14 -4.13
N ILE A 271 -5.45 30.40 -3.73
CA ILE A 271 -5.40 30.80 -2.32
C ILE A 271 -6.83 30.84 -1.80
N TRP A 272 -7.12 29.95 -0.86
CA TRP A 272 -8.42 29.84 -0.21
C TRP A 272 -8.39 30.41 1.20
N GLN A 273 -9.54 30.89 1.65
CA GLN A 273 -9.80 31.29 3.03
C GLN A 273 -11.02 30.56 3.58
N VAL A 274 -10.92 30.12 4.82
CA VAL A 274 -11.99 29.44 5.56
C VAL A 274 -12.03 29.92 7.02
N GLU A 275 -13.22 29.98 7.60
CA GLU A 275 -13.40 30.12 9.05
C GLU A 275 -13.41 28.74 9.69
N VAL A 276 -12.40 28.42 10.48
CA VAL A 276 -12.30 27.14 11.20
C VAL A 276 -12.82 27.32 12.62
N PRO A 277 -13.85 26.58 13.06
CA PRO A 277 -14.34 26.64 14.45
C PRO A 277 -13.27 26.19 15.46
N ALA A 278 -13.38 26.74 16.67
CA ALA A 278 -12.58 26.33 17.82
C ALA A 278 -12.69 24.81 18.09
N HIS A 279 -11.61 24.21 18.58
CA HIS A 279 -11.49 22.80 18.95
C HIS A 279 -11.84 21.82 17.82
N THR A 280 -11.46 22.16 16.59
CA THR A 280 -11.60 21.26 15.45
C THR A 280 -10.28 21.00 14.75
N GLN A 281 -10.18 19.83 14.10
CA GLN A 281 -9.18 19.54 13.08
C GLN A 281 -9.78 19.85 11.71
N ALA A 282 -9.11 20.66 10.89
CA ALA A 282 -9.57 21.02 9.55
C ALA A 282 -8.81 20.24 8.46
N TYR A 283 -9.54 19.86 7.41
CA TYR A 283 -8.99 19.23 6.22
C TYR A 283 -9.56 19.86 4.96
N LEU A 284 -8.72 20.17 3.97
CA LEU A 284 -9.20 20.44 2.62
C LEU A 284 -9.59 19.10 1.96
N SER A 285 -10.83 19.00 1.49
CA SER A 285 -11.33 17.85 0.72
C SER A 285 -11.17 18.10 -0.78
N LEU A 286 -10.31 17.31 -1.42
CA LEU A 286 -10.10 17.31 -2.87
C LEU A 286 -10.48 15.96 -3.46
N TYR A 287 -11.71 15.82 -3.94
CA TYR A 287 -12.17 14.62 -4.63
C TYR A 287 -12.22 14.85 -6.15
N PRO A 288 -11.37 14.18 -6.94
CA PRO A 288 -11.34 14.36 -8.39
C PRO A 288 -12.67 13.99 -9.06
N ALA A 289 -13.09 14.78 -10.04
CA ALA A 289 -14.26 14.49 -10.86
C ALA A 289 -14.01 13.28 -11.78
N ASN A 290 -12.83 13.21 -12.38
CA ASN A 290 -12.41 12.10 -13.24
C ASN A 290 -10.96 11.70 -12.95
N PHE A 291 -10.79 10.54 -12.34
CA PHE A 291 -9.46 10.01 -12.05
C PHE A 291 -8.67 9.53 -13.29
N GLY A 292 -9.33 9.32 -14.43
CA GLY A 292 -8.67 8.94 -15.68
C GLY A 292 -7.91 10.09 -16.33
N GLU A 293 -8.17 11.32 -15.91
CA GLU A 293 -7.56 12.56 -16.44
C GLU A 293 -6.44 13.09 -15.55
N LEU A 294 -6.11 12.40 -14.45
CA LEU A 294 -5.15 12.90 -13.46
C LEU A 294 -3.69 12.60 -13.79
N ASP A 295 -3.38 11.74 -14.77
CA ASP A 295 -2.02 11.26 -15.06
C ASP A 295 -1.17 11.07 -13.77
N SER A 296 -0.06 11.83 -13.65
CA SER A 296 0.78 11.90 -12.44
C SER A 296 0.63 13.20 -11.67
N SER A 297 -0.53 13.85 -11.76
CA SER A 297 -0.80 15.14 -11.15
C SER A 297 -0.67 15.13 -9.64
N SER A 298 -0.05 16.18 -9.12
CA SER A 298 0.15 16.42 -7.70
C SER A 298 -0.62 17.64 -7.23
N ALA A 299 -1.03 17.60 -5.97
CA ALA A 299 -1.50 18.75 -5.23
C ALA A 299 -0.50 19.03 -4.12
N THR A 300 -0.07 20.28 -4.03
CA THR A 300 0.65 20.79 -2.89
C THR A 300 -0.24 21.72 -2.08
N VAL A 301 -0.49 21.37 -0.83
CA VAL A 301 -1.20 22.24 0.12
C VAL A 301 -0.19 22.89 1.05
N THR A 302 -0.26 24.21 1.16
CA THR A 302 0.57 25.02 2.05
C THR A 302 -0.29 25.81 3.03
N VAL A 303 -0.09 25.56 4.32
CA VAL A 303 -0.81 26.24 5.42
C VAL A 303 0.18 26.55 6.53
N ASN A 304 0.16 27.78 7.07
CA ASN A 304 1.06 28.20 8.16
C ASN A 304 2.56 27.89 7.92
N GLY A 305 3.00 27.96 6.66
CA GLY A 305 4.38 27.65 6.24
C GLY A 305 4.71 26.16 6.12
N ILE A 306 3.77 25.27 6.44
CA ILE A 306 3.90 23.81 6.26
C ILE A 306 3.42 23.46 4.86
N LYS A 307 4.29 22.83 4.07
CA LYS A 307 4.02 22.39 2.70
C LYS A 307 3.88 20.86 2.65
N ARG A 308 2.81 20.36 2.05
CA ARG A 308 2.56 18.93 1.82
C ARG A 308 2.19 18.68 0.37
N GLU A 309 3.00 17.88 -0.31
CA GLU A 309 2.77 17.47 -1.69
C GLU A 309 2.40 15.99 -1.74
N THR A 310 1.35 15.68 -2.49
CA THR A 310 0.94 14.30 -2.75
C THR A 310 0.39 14.14 -4.16
N GLN A 311 0.60 12.97 -4.76
CA GLN A 311 -0.07 12.60 -6.01
C GLN A 311 -1.57 12.37 -5.77
N ILE A 312 -2.41 13.06 -6.52
CA ILE A 312 -3.86 13.11 -6.29
C ILE A 312 -4.52 11.75 -6.56
N SER A 313 -4.05 11.02 -7.57
CA SER A 313 -4.69 9.80 -8.05
C SER A 313 -4.55 8.58 -7.13
N ILE A 314 -3.60 8.62 -6.18
CA ILE A 314 -3.24 7.47 -5.31
C ILE A 314 -3.22 7.79 -3.82
N ASN A 315 -3.46 9.04 -3.40
CA ASN A 315 -3.57 9.41 -1.99
C ASN A 315 -5.02 9.73 -1.62
N GLY A 316 -5.32 9.78 -0.32
CA GLY A 316 -6.62 10.19 0.18
C GLY A 316 -6.98 11.63 -0.21
N GLN A 317 -8.20 12.05 0.09
CA GLN A 317 -8.71 13.37 -0.30
C GLN A 317 -8.58 14.45 0.78
N TYR A 318 -8.21 14.10 2.02
CA TYR A 318 -8.28 14.98 3.18
C TYR A 318 -6.91 15.55 3.53
N TYR A 319 -6.57 16.71 2.98
CA TYR A 319 -5.30 17.39 3.21
C TYR A 319 -5.37 18.16 4.53
N ASP A 320 -4.46 17.87 5.46
CA ASP A 320 -4.43 18.52 6.77
C ASP A 320 -4.24 20.03 6.67
N LEU A 321 -5.16 20.80 7.25
CA LEU A 321 -5.06 22.25 7.42
C LEU A 321 -4.67 22.66 8.86
N GLY A 322 -4.61 21.69 9.77
CA GLY A 322 -4.25 21.88 11.16
C GLY A 322 -5.45 21.89 12.11
N THR A 323 -5.12 21.91 13.41
CA THR A 323 -6.09 22.04 14.50
C THR A 323 -5.97 23.39 15.18
N PHE A 324 -7.09 23.92 15.66
CA PHE A 324 -7.19 25.26 16.22
C PHE A 324 -7.98 25.22 17.53
N ASP A 325 -7.39 25.72 18.61
CA ASP A 325 -8.06 25.82 19.92
C ASP A 325 -9.11 26.93 19.95
N GLU A 326 -8.93 27.97 19.13
CA GLU A 326 -9.83 29.11 19.01
C GLU A 326 -10.34 29.23 17.57
N ALA A 327 -11.52 29.84 17.39
CA ALA A 327 -12.06 30.08 16.06
C ALA A 327 -11.09 30.96 15.26
N THR A 328 -10.66 30.47 14.10
CA THR A 328 -9.54 31.07 13.35
C THR A 328 -9.87 31.14 11.86
N THR A 329 -9.66 32.32 11.26
CA THR A 329 -9.62 32.49 9.81
C THR A 329 -8.31 31.91 9.28
N VAL A 330 -8.38 30.84 8.49
CA VAL A 330 -7.21 30.17 7.91
C VAL A 330 -7.13 30.50 6.43
N GLN A 331 -5.98 31.02 6.00
CA GLN A 331 -5.61 31.12 4.58
C GLN A 331 -4.59 30.05 4.23
N PHE A 332 -4.81 29.38 3.10
CA PHE A 332 -3.95 28.31 2.61
C PHE A 332 -3.90 28.30 1.09
N THR A 333 -2.79 27.82 0.55
CA THR A 333 -2.57 27.71 -0.91
C THR A 333 -2.67 26.25 -1.32
N ALA A 334 -3.41 25.96 -2.38
CA ALA A 334 -3.33 24.69 -3.09
C ALA A 334 -2.77 24.92 -4.49
N SER A 335 -1.62 24.28 -4.77
CA SER A 335 -0.94 24.34 -6.07
C SER A 335 -1.08 22.99 -6.76
N PHE A 336 -1.58 22.98 -8.00
CA PHE A 336 -1.83 21.79 -8.80
C PHE A 336 -0.92 21.72 -10.01
N TYR A 337 -0.26 20.58 -10.21
CA TYR A 337 0.68 20.36 -11.30
C TYR A 337 0.39 19.03 -12.00
N GLY A 338 0.72 18.92 -13.29
CA GLY A 338 0.74 17.66 -14.04
C GLY A 338 -0.29 17.52 -15.16
N THR A 339 -1.30 18.39 -15.22
CA THR A 339 -2.31 18.45 -16.29
C THR A 339 -2.60 19.90 -16.66
N ASP A 340 -3.09 20.14 -17.87
CA ASP A 340 -3.60 21.45 -18.30
C ASP A 340 -4.87 21.84 -17.54
N GLU A 341 -5.71 20.84 -17.28
CA GLU A 341 -6.99 20.98 -16.61
C GLU A 341 -7.14 19.95 -15.49
N ILE A 342 -7.81 20.35 -14.40
CA ILE A 342 -8.23 19.42 -13.36
C ILE A 342 -9.58 19.85 -12.78
N SER A 343 -10.47 18.89 -12.57
CA SER A 343 -11.79 19.11 -11.99
C SER A 343 -11.96 18.33 -10.70
N PHE A 344 -12.53 18.99 -9.69
CA PHE A 344 -12.86 18.39 -8.39
C PHE A 344 -14.36 18.50 -8.15
N GLN A 345 -14.95 17.52 -7.45
CA GLN A 345 -16.25 17.71 -6.82
C GLN A 345 -16.10 18.81 -5.77
N ASN A 346 -16.89 19.88 -5.94
CA ASN A 346 -16.86 21.14 -5.19
C ASN A 346 -15.94 21.12 -3.94
N PRO A 347 -14.70 21.64 -4.03
CA PRO A 347 -13.76 21.66 -2.93
C PRO A 347 -14.33 22.35 -1.70
N GLN A 348 -14.20 21.70 -0.55
CA GLN A 348 -14.68 22.21 0.73
C GLN A 348 -13.68 21.90 1.83
N VAL A 349 -13.81 22.59 2.96
CA VAL A 349 -13.09 22.24 4.18
C VAL A 349 -14.01 21.39 5.05
N VAL A 350 -13.50 20.24 5.45
CA VAL A 350 -14.14 19.34 6.41
C VAL A 350 -13.48 19.59 7.76
N THR A 351 -14.29 19.84 8.79
CA THR A 351 -13.81 19.96 10.17
C THR A 351 -14.25 18.75 10.98
N LEU A 352 -13.35 18.19 11.77
CA LEU A 352 -13.61 17.12 12.73
C LEU A 352 -13.62 17.71 14.14
N ASP A 353 -14.69 17.46 14.89
CA ASP A 353 -14.85 17.89 16.28
C ASP A 353 -13.91 17.11 17.21
N ASN A 354 -12.95 17.80 17.84
CA ASN A 354 -11.92 17.16 18.65
C ASN A 354 -12.50 16.52 19.91
N GLN A 355 -13.57 17.07 20.47
CA GLN A 355 -14.18 16.56 21.70
C GLN A 355 -14.95 15.27 21.42
N ALA A 356 -15.80 15.25 20.39
CA ALA A 356 -16.50 14.07 19.93
C ALA A 356 -15.52 12.95 19.56
N TYR A 357 -14.46 13.30 18.82
CA TYR A 357 -13.36 12.39 18.51
C TYR A 357 -12.74 11.80 19.77
N GLN A 358 -12.30 12.65 20.71
CA GLN A 358 -11.65 12.18 21.94
C GLN A 358 -12.57 11.30 22.78
N SER A 359 -13.84 11.68 22.92
CA SER A 359 -14.83 10.88 23.66
C SER A 359 -15.04 9.51 23.04
N ALA A 360 -15.13 9.43 21.70
CA ALA A 360 -15.29 8.15 21.01
C ALA A 360 -14.05 7.27 21.12
N ILE A 361 -12.85 7.83 20.90
CA ILE A 361 -11.60 7.06 20.99
C ILE A 361 -11.36 6.55 22.41
N ASN A 362 -11.60 7.36 23.45
CA ASN A 362 -11.49 6.91 24.84
C ASN A 362 -12.43 5.72 25.11
N ALA A 363 -13.69 5.80 24.67
CA ALA A 363 -14.67 4.73 24.86
C ALA A 363 -14.32 3.43 24.11
N ILE A 364 -13.54 3.51 23.02
CA ILE A 364 -13.03 2.34 22.30
C ILE A 364 -11.75 1.81 22.98
N GLN A 365 -10.86 2.69 23.44
CA GLN A 365 -9.64 2.31 24.16
C GLN A 365 -9.94 1.53 25.45
N GLU A 366 -11.01 1.90 26.17
CA GLU A 366 -11.48 1.15 27.35
C GLU A 366 -11.87 -0.31 27.05
N ARG A 367 -12.23 -0.60 25.80
CA ARG A 367 -12.54 -1.95 25.28
C ARG A 367 -11.46 -2.47 24.32
N GLY A 368 -10.30 -1.83 24.32
CA GLY A 368 -9.15 -2.23 23.55
C GLY A 368 -8.60 -3.57 24.00
N VAL A 369 -8.19 -4.40 23.05
CA VAL A 369 -7.54 -5.68 23.30
C VAL A 369 -6.11 -5.57 22.79
N GLU A 370 -5.17 -5.40 23.72
CA GLU A 370 -3.75 -5.44 23.40
C GLU A 370 -3.34 -6.86 23.00
N MET A 371 -2.63 -6.97 21.87
CA MET A 371 -2.18 -8.26 21.35
C MET A 371 -0.66 -8.33 21.31
N THR A 372 -0.12 -9.44 21.77
CA THR A 372 1.29 -9.80 21.54
C THR A 372 1.40 -10.47 20.17
N VAL A 373 2.19 -9.89 19.27
CA VAL A 373 2.32 -10.36 17.89
C VAL A 373 3.61 -11.16 17.72
N GLY A 374 3.49 -12.38 17.23
CA GLY A 374 4.60 -13.21 16.78
C GLY A 374 4.78 -13.15 15.25
N LYS A 375 5.69 -13.95 14.71
CA LYS A 375 5.97 -14.01 13.26
C LYS A 375 4.75 -14.36 12.40
N ARG A 376 3.81 -15.11 12.97
CA ARG A 376 2.62 -15.65 12.29
C ARG A 376 1.45 -15.87 13.24
N SER A 377 1.41 -15.11 14.34
CA SER A 377 0.40 -15.25 15.38
C SER A 377 0.13 -13.93 16.08
N ALA A 378 -1.06 -13.81 16.66
CA ALA A 378 -1.42 -12.74 17.58
C ALA A 378 -2.17 -13.37 18.76
N GLU A 379 -1.75 -13.04 19.98
CA GLU A 379 -2.26 -13.62 21.21
C GLU A 379 -2.71 -12.51 22.17
N ALA A 380 -3.82 -12.74 22.87
CA ALA A 380 -4.37 -11.80 23.84
C ALA A 380 -5.20 -12.52 24.90
N GLU A 381 -5.17 -11.98 26.11
CA GLU A 381 -6.16 -12.29 27.16
C GLU A 381 -7.32 -11.32 27.03
N ILE A 382 -8.54 -11.84 26.97
CA ILE A 382 -9.75 -11.04 26.77
C ILE A 382 -10.71 -11.31 27.92
N THR A 383 -11.12 -10.26 28.62
CA THR A 383 -12.14 -10.32 29.66
C THR A 383 -13.35 -9.49 29.27
N THR A 384 -14.54 -10.08 29.34
CA THR A 384 -15.80 -9.38 29.07
C THR A 384 -16.95 -9.94 29.93
N ASP A 385 -17.83 -9.07 30.42
CA ASP A 385 -18.97 -9.47 31.25
C ASP A 385 -20.15 -10.00 30.42
N THR A 386 -20.20 -9.64 29.14
CA THR A 386 -21.24 -10.02 28.19
C THR A 386 -20.63 -10.60 26.92
N GLU A 387 -21.44 -11.28 26.13
CA GLU A 387 -21.04 -11.61 24.76
C GLU A 387 -20.73 -10.33 23.98
N GLN A 388 -19.58 -10.29 23.31
CA GLN A 388 -19.12 -9.16 22.51
C GLN A 388 -18.60 -9.65 21.16
N GLN A 389 -18.53 -8.74 20.19
CA GLN A 389 -17.82 -8.99 18.95
C GLN A 389 -16.40 -8.45 19.03
N LEU A 390 -15.41 -9.31 18.78
CA LEU A 390 -14.04 -8.88 18.54
C LEU A 390 -13.94 -8.32 17.12
N VAL A 391 -13.51 -7.07 16.99
CA VAL A 391 -13.12 -6.47 15.71
C VAL A 391 -11.61 -6.22 15.75
N THR A 392 -10.92 -6.54 14.67
CA THR A 392 -9.47 -6.36 14.56
C THR A 392 -9.12 -5.46 13.38
N THR A 393 -7.86 -5.04 13.32
CA THR A 393 -7.24 -4.49 12.10
C THR A 393 -6.25 -5.47 11.47
N ILE A 394 -6.45 -6.78 11.69
CA ILE A 394 -5.72 -7.86 11.03
C ILE A 394 -6.49 -8.25 9.77
N PRO A 395 -5.90 -8.16 8.57
CA PRO A 395 -6.57 -8.54 7.33
C PRO A 395 -7.09 -9.98 7.37
N TYR A 396 -8.37 -10.17 7.02
CA TYR A 396 -8.97 -11.51 6.94
C TYR A 396 -8.42 -12.27 5.73
N ASP A 397 -7.94 -13.49 5.96
CA ASP A 397 -7.46 -14.41 4.93
C ASP A 397 -7.80 -15.84 5.34
N LYS A 398 -8.03 -16.73 4.36
CA LYS A 398 -8.35 -18.15 4.60
C LYS A 398 -7.23 -18.92 5.31
N GLY A 399 -6.02 -18.37 5.34
CA GLY A 399 -4.90 -18.92 6.09
C GLY A 399 -4.95 -18.66 7.59
N TRP A 400 -5.86 -17.81 8.09
CA TRP A 400 -6.02 -17.58 9.52
C TRP A 400 -6.91 -18.63 10.19
N SER A 401 -6.52 -19.02 11.40
CA SER A 401 -7.34 -19.82 12.31
C SER A 401 -7.28 -19.24 13.73
N ALA A 402 -8.33 -19.44 14.52
CA ALA A 402 -8.41 -18.98 15.90
C ALA A 402 -8.63 -20.13 16.87
N THR A 403 -8.03 -20.04 18.05
CA THR A 403 -8.37 -20.85 19.22
C THR A 403 -8.74 -19.95 20.39
N LEU A 404 -9.80 -20.31 21.10
CA LEU A 404 -10.23 -19.68 22.35
C LEU A 404 -10.09 -20.74 23.45
N ASP A 405 -9.28 -20.46 24.47
CA ASP A 405 -8.95 -21.41 25.56
C ASP A 405 -8.43 -22.78 25.07
N GLY A 406 -7.75 -22.77 23.91
CA GLY A 406 -7.22 -23.97 23.26
C GLY A 406 -8.20 -24.71 22.35
N GLU A 407 -9.48 -24.32 22.32
CA GLU A 407 -10.48 -24.90 21.42
C GLU A 407 -10.61 -24.10 20.12
N SER A 408 -10.73 -24.79 18.98
CA SER A 408 -10.84 -24.14 17.67
C SER A 408 -12.19 -23.43 17.53
N VAL A 409 -12.17 -22.17 17.11
CA VAL A 409 -13.36 -21.34 16.92
C VAL A 409 -13.36 -20.72 15.52
N PRO A 410 -14.55 -20.54 14.90
CA PRO A 410 -14.65 -19.92 13.58
C PRO A 410 -14.32 -18.43 13.64
N ILE A 411 -13.64 -17.95 12.59
CA ILE A 411 -13.44 -16.53 12.34
C ILE A 411 -14.33 -16.07 11.18
N THR A 412 -14.82 -14.84 11.27
CA THR A 412 -15.57 -14.16 10.22
C THR A 412 -14.79 -12.95 9.71
N ALA A 413 -15.22 -12.40 8.57
CA ALA A 413 -14.67 -11.17 8.03
C ALA A 413 -15.59 -9.99 8.42
N PHE A 414 -15.09 -9.05 9.19
CA PHE A 414 -15.75 -7.78 9.45
C PHE A 414 -15.62 -6.88 8.22
N GLN A 415 -16.76 -6.50 7.64
CA GLN A 415 -16.84 -5.69 6.41
C GLN A 415 -15.97 -6.26 5.28
N ASP A 416 -15.92 -7.60 5.19
CA ASP A 416 -15.07 -8.40 4.31
C ASP A 416 -13.55 -8.14 4.40
N GLY A 417 -13.10 -7.20 5.23
CA GLY A 417 -11.72 -6.72 5.26
C GLY A 417 -10.87 -7.28 6.40
N PHE A 418 -11.42 -7.40 7.61
CA PHE A 418 -10.65 -7.71 8.82
C PHE A 418 -11.17 -8.93 9.57
N ILE A 419 -10.29 -9.59 10.34
CA ILE A 419 -10.68 -10.72 11.19
C ILE A 419 -11.64 -10.25 12.27
N SER A 420 -12.67 -11.04 12.51
CA SER A 420 -13.66 -10.82 13.55
C SER A 420 -14.20 -12.14 14.09
N MET A 421 -14.69 -12.16 15.32
CA MET A 421 -15.29 -13.34 15.95
C MET A 421 -16.09 -12.95 17.18
N THR A 422 -17.06 -13.78 17.55
CA THR A 422 -17.81 -13.62 18.80
C THR A 422 -16.97 -14.09 19.98
N ILE A 423 -16.92 -13.29 21.05
CA ILE A 423 -16.28 -13.61 22.33
C ILE A 423 -17.38 -13.76 23.39
N PRO A 424 -17.56 -14.96 23.98
CA PRO A 424 -18.49 -15.17 25.08
C PRO A 424 -18.13 -14.35 26.33
N SER A 425 -19.04 -14.25 27.29
CA SER A 425 -18.71 -13.68 28.60
C SER A 425 -17.74 -14.58 29.37
N GLY A 426 -16.78 -13.96 30.05
CA GLY A 426 -15.73 -14.64 30.79
C GLY A 426 -14.36 -14.04 30.53
N THR A 427 -13.34 -14.75 30.99
CA THR A 427 -11.93 -14.48 30.67
C THR A 427 -11.43 -15.60 29.78
N HIS A 428 -10.90 -15.24 28.62
CA HIS A 428 -10.52 -16.17 27.57
C HIS A 428 -9.12 -15.87 27.03
N GLN A 429 -8.38 -16.92 26.71
CA GLN A 429 -7.11 -16.81 25.98
C GLN A 429 -7.34 -16.99 24.48
N LEU A 430 -7.22 -15.89 23.74
CA LEU A 430 -7.31 -15.88 22.29
C LEU A 430 -5.94 -16.09 21.66
N LYS A 431 -5.88 -16.99 20.68
CA LYS A 431 -4.72 -17.15 19.80
C LYS A 431 -5.14 -17.24 18.34
N LEU A 432 -4.70 -16.25 17.56
CA LEU A 432 -4.79 -16.24 16.10
C LEU A 432 -3.48 -16.80 15.53
N THR A 433 -3.57 -17.70 14.55
CA THR A 433 -2.41 -18.26 13.85
C THR A 433 -2.62 -18.20 12.35
N TYR A 434 -1.59 -17.78 11.61
CA TYR A 434 -1.62 -17.69 10.16
C TYR A 434 -0.80 -18.79 9.51
N LEU A 435 -1.36 -19.49 8.52
CA LEU A 435 -0.64 -20.34 7.57
C LEU A 435 -1.21 -20.11 6.17
N PRO A 436 -0.43 -19.66 5.18
CA PRO A 436 -0.96 -19.44 3.83
C PRO A 436 -1.70 -20.67 3.29
N GLN A 437 -2.88 -20.44 2.72
CA GLN A 437 -3.66 -21.51 2.11
C GLN A 437 -2.83 -22.20 1.01
N GLY A 438 -2.75 -23.52 1.06
CA GLY A 438 -1.96 -24.29 0.09
C GLY A 438 -0.49 -24.49 0.47
N PHE A 439 0.01 -23.89 1.55
CA PHE A 439 1.39 -24.11 2.00
C PHE A 439 1.68 -25.60 2.27
N LEU A 440 0.83 -26.28 3.05
CA LEU A 440 0.98 -27.70 3.36
C LEU A 440 0.90 -28.58 2.09
N PRO A 441 -0.13 -28.47 1.23
CA PRO A 441 -0.14 -29.14 -0.06
C PRO A 441 1.11 -28.87 -0.91
N GLY A 442 1.59 -27.62 -0.95
CA GLY A 442 2.78 -27.22 -1.70
C GLY A 442 4.06 -27.90 -1.20
N VAL A 443 4.26 -27.96 0.11
CA VAL A 443 5.39 -28.67 0.73
C VAL A 443 5.31 -30.17 0.42
N CYS A 444 4.13 -30.78 0.52
CA CYS A 444 3.95 -32.19 0.17
C CYS A 444 4.29 -32.45 -1.31
N LEU A 445 3.78 -31.63 -2.23
CA LEU A 445 4.06 -31.74 -3.66
C LEU A 445 5.54 -31.59 -3.97
N PHE A 446 6.23 -30.64 -3.32
CA PHE A 446 7.67 -30.45 -3.46
C PHE A 446 8.46 -31.73 -3.15
N PHE A 447 8.22 -32.34 -1.99
CA PHE A 447 8.92 -33.58 -1.61
C PHE A 447 8.55 -34.77 -2.50
N VAL A 448 7.28 -34.89 -2.90
CA VAL A 448 6.83 -35.94 -3.83
C VAL A 448 7.53 -35.79 -5.18
N CYS A 449 7.60 -34.58 -5.75
CA CYS A 449 8.29 -34.33 -7.01
C CYS A 449 9.78 -34.65 -6.93
N ILE A 450 10.45 -34.28 -5.82
CA ILE A 450 11.87 -34.64 -5.60
C ILE A 450 12.04 -36.16 -5.51
N ALA A 451 11.20 -36.85 -4.73
CA ALA A 451 11.26 -38.30 -4.59
C ALA A 451 11.04 -39.01 -5.95
N LEU A 452 10.07 -38.54 -6.74
CA LEU A 452 9.82 -39.05 -8.09
C LEU A 452 10.99 -38.77 -9.03
N PHE A 453 11.63 -37.60 -8.93
CA PHE A 453 12.80 -37.28 -9.74
C PHE A 453 14.02 -38.14 -9.38
N ILE A 454 14.27 -38.37 -8.09
CA ILE A 454 15.32 -39.28 -7.62
C ILE A 454 15.03 -40.72 -8.07
N LEU A 455 13.78 -41.17 -7.95
CA LEU A 455 13.35 -42.48 -8.44
C LEU A 455 13.55 -42.60 -9.95
N PHE A 456 13.23 -41.56 -10.72
CA PHE A 456 13.50 -41.51 -12.16
C PHE A 456 15.00 -41.64 -12.45
N LEU A 457 15.86 -40.86 -11.79
CA LEU A 457 17.32 -40.95 -11.96
C LEU A 457 17.88 -42.32 -11.57
N TRP A 458 17.25 -43.02 -10.64
CA TRP A 458 17.66 -44.37 -10.23
C TRP A 458 17.20 -45.46 -11.20
N LEU A 459 15.98 -45.34 -11.74
CA LEU A 459 15.41 -46.32 -12.67
C LEU A 459 15.89 -46.13 -14.11
N TYR A 460 16.14 -44.89 -14.54
CA TYR A 460 16.47 -44.56 -15.92
C TYR A 460 17.75 -45.24 -16.44
N PRO A 461 18.89 -45.28 -15.69
CA PRO A 461 20.07 -46.02 -16.11
C PRO A 461 19.83 -47.52 -16.19
N LYS A 462 19.03 -48.10 -15.28
CA LYS A 462 18.68 -49.53 -15.29
C LYS A 462 17.78 -49.88 -16.47
N TYR A 463 16.89 -48.97 -16.85
CA TYR A 463 16.07 -49.10 -18.04
C TYR A 463 16.94 -49.07 -19.31
N LEU A 464 17.86 -48.11 -19.41
CA LEU A 464 18.79 -48.01 -20.54
C LEU A 464 19.70 -49.24 -20.65
N SER A 465 20.24 -49.74 -19.54
CA SER A 465 21.10 -50.92 -19.54
C SER A 465 20.35 -52.19 -19.95
N ARG A 466 19.11 -52.38 -19.48
CA ARG A 466 18.25 -53.50 -19.91
C ARG A 466 17.88 -53.41 -21.39
N ARG A 467 17.61 -52.20 -21.89
CA ARG A 467 17.28 -51.97 -23.30
C ARG A 467 18.48 -52.19 -24.21
N ALA A 468 19.69 -51.80 -23.79
CA ALA A 468 20.92 -52.09 -24.50
C ALA A 468 21.20 -53.60 -24.59
N GLN A 469 21.05 -54.33 -23.47
CA GLN A 469 21.19 -55.80 -23.45
C GLN A 469 20.15 -56.50 -24.34
N ALA A 470 18.90 -56.03 -24.37
CA ALA A 470 17.88 -56.60 -25.24
C ALA A 470 18.17 -56.40 -26.74
N LEU A 471 18.79 -55.27 -27.11
CA LEU A 471 19.20 -54.99 -28.49
C LEU A 471 20.43 -55.81 -28.90
N GLU A 472 21.38 -56.06 -27.98
CA GLU A 472 22.53 -56.95 -28.25
C GLU A 472 22.13 -58.42 -28.46
N ILE A 473 21.09 -58.91 -27.78
CA ILE A 473 20.59 -60.28 -27.96
C ILE A 473 19.94 -60.45 -29.33
N ASP A 474 19.13 -59.49 -29.78
CA ASP A 474 18.44 -59.51 -31.09
C ASP A 474 19.41 -59.43 -32.29
N ASP A 475 20.56 -58.76 -32.12
CA ASP A 475 21.63 -58.76 -33.13
C ASP A 475 22.49 -60.04 -33.12
N SER A 476 22.47 -60.83 -32.03
CA SER A 476 23.23 -62.10 -31.93
C SER A 476 22.46 -63.33 -32.43
N GLU A 477 21.14 -63.20 -32.64
CA GLU A 477 20.27 -64.25 -33.21
C GLU A 477 20.05 -64.12 -34.73
N LYS A 478 20.67 -63.13 -35.38
CA LYS A 478 20.79 -63.01 -36.85
C LYS A 478 22.16 -63.47 -37.33
#